data_AF-A0A3N5R486-F1
#
_entry.id   AF-A0A3N5R486-F1
#
_cell.length_a   1.000
_cell.length_b   1.000
_cell.length_c   1.000
_cell.angle_alpha   90.00
_cell.angle_beta   90.00
_cell.angle_gamma   90.00
#
_symmetry.space_group_name_H-M   'P 1'
#
loop_
_entity.id
_entity.type
_entity.pdbx_description
1 polymer ?
#
loop_
_entity_poly.entity_id
_entity_poly.type
_entity_poly.pdbx_seq_one_letter_code
_entity_poly.pdbx_strand_id
1 'polypeptide(L)' 'MLRVTTAQQGSIELDYKPRPRLKVLKEIFKIQNYLIKGVKTAGVRLATKEVKSARVISAQGNGDDDNNGN' A
#
# COMPACT_ATOMS: atom_id res chain seq x y z
N MET A 1 1.96 11.92 2.56
CA MET A 1 0.75 11.11 2.27
C MET A 1 0.61 10.07 3.37
N LEU A 2 -0.58 9.93 3.96
CA LEU A 2 -0.87 8.96 5.02
C LEU A 2 -2.06 8.09 4.58
N ARG A 3 -1.89 6.77 4.61
CA ARG A 3 -2.93 5.77 4.35
C ARG A 3 -2.90 4.78 5.52
N VAL A 4 -4.06 4.44 6.06
CA VAL A 4 -4.23 3.50 7.18
C VAL A 4 -5.29 2.47 6.80
N THR A 5 -5.09 1.22 7.24
CA THR A 5 -6.03 0.12 7.05
C THR A 5 -6.02 -0.77 8.29
N THR A 6 -7.16 -1.37 8.61
CA THR A 6 -7.33 -2.38 9.67
C THR A 6 -7.40 -3.81 9.11
N ALA A 7 -7.29 -3.97 7.78
CA ALA A 7 -7.33 -5.27 7.13
C ALA A 7 -6.13 -6.13 7.56
N GLN A 8 -6.41 -7.34 8.06
CA GLN A 8 -5.39 -8.30 8.47
C GLN A 8 -4.78 -9.07 7.29
N GLN A 9 -5.44 -9.04 6.13
CA GLN A 9 -5.03 -9.74 4.91
C GLN A 9 -5.10 -8.79 3.72
N GLY A 10 -4.16 -8.95 2.79
CA GLY A 10 -4.03 -8.11 1.61
C GLY A 10 -2.58 -7.75 1.31
N SER A 11 -2.40 -6.88 0.32
CA SER A 11 -1.10 -6.37 -0.10
C SER A 11 -1.11 -4.85 -0.17
N ILE A 12 0.02 -4.23 0.13
CA ILE A 12 0.26 -2.80 -0.04
C ILE A 12 1.16 -2.63 -1.25
N GLU A 13 0.64 -1.96 -2.27
CA GLU A 13 1.39 -1.57 -3.44
C GLU A 13 1.91 -0.14 -3.25
N LEU A 14 3.23 0.03 -3.36
CA LEU A 14 3.90 1.32 -3.32
C LEU A 14 4.49 1.62 -4.70
N ASP A 15 4.13 2.78 -5.25
CA ASP A 15 4.83 3.35 -6.38
C ASP A 15 5.78 4.44 -5.90
N TYR A 16 7.01 4.41 -6.36
CA TYR A 16 8.04 5.36 -6.01
C TYR A 16 8.14 6.49 -7.03
N LYS A 17 8.67 7.63 -6.59
CA LYS A 17 9.05 8.71 -7.51
C LYS A 17 10.25 8.26 -8.36
N PRO A 18 10.24 8.49 -9.69
CA PRO A 18 11.39 8.21 -10.53
C PRO A 18 12.62 8.95 -10.01
N ARG A 19 13.70 8.21 -9.77
CA ARG A 19 15.02 8.78 -9.45
C ARG A 19 16.06 8.14 -10.37
N PRO A 20 17.11 8.85 -10.80
CA PRO A 20 18.08 8.33 -11.79
C PRO A 20 18.74 6.99 -11.42
N ARG A 21 18.78 6.66 -10.12
CA ARG A 21 19.37 5.41 -9.59
C ARG A 21 18.34 4.40 -9.11
N LEU A 22 17.05 4.66 -9.32
CA LEU A 22 15.96 3.83 -8.81
C LEU A 22 15.43 2.95 -9.94
N LYS A 23 15.86 1.68 -9.96
CA LYS A 23 15.48 0.69 -10.97
C LYS A 23 14.06 0.15 -10.79
N VAL A 24 13.60 0.06 -9.54
CA VAL A 24 12.28 -0.47 -9.18
C VAL A 24 11.36 0.67 -8.79
N LEU A 25 10.32 0.90 -9.59
CA LEU A 25 9.33 1.94 -9.36
C LEU A 25 8.09 1.44 -8.61
N LYS A 26 7.86 0.13 -8.57
CA LYS A 26 6.71 -0.49 -7.91
C LYS A 26 7.15 -1.64 -7.02
N GLU A 27 6.68 -1.65 -5.78
CA GLU A 27 6.90 -2.73 -4.82
C GLU A 27 5.57 -3.16 -4.17
N ILE A 28 5.42 -4.47 -3.93
CA ILE A 28 4.22 -5.06 -3.33
C ILE A 28 4.60 -5.74 -2.02
N PHE A 29 3.93 -5.35 -0.94
CA PHE A 29 4.18 -5.80 0.42
C PHE A 29 2.96 -6.53 0.97
N LYS A 30 3.07 -7.83 1.24
CA LYS A 30 1.97 -8.60 1.85
C LYS A 30 1.83 -8.23 3.32
N ILE A 31 0.64 -7.83 3.75
CA ILE A 31 0.37 -7.38 5.13
C ILE A 31 0.73 -8.48 6.14
N GLN A 32 0.42 -9.73 5.82
CA GLN A 32 0.72 -10.91 6.64
C GLN A 32 2.22 -11.16 6.89
N ASN A 33 3.11 -10.58 6.09
CA ASN A 33 4.56 -10.71 6.29
C ASN A 33 5.11 -9.69 7.29
N TYR A 34 4.26 -8.79 7.79
CA TYR A 34 4.64 -7.74 8.72
C TYR A 34 3.93 -7.91 10.05
N LEU A 35 4.66 -7.62 11.13
CA LEU A 35 4.10 -7.72 12.47
C LEU A 35 2.97 -6.70 12.64
N ILE A 36 1.78 -7.19 13.00
CA ILE A 36 0.65 -6.35 13.40
C ILE A 36 1.02 -5.69 14.73
N LYS A 37 1.22 -4.38 14.72
CA LYS A 37 1.55 -3.63 15.94
C LYS A 37 0.31 -2.97 16.54
N GLY A 38 0.32 -2.77 17.86
CA GLY A 38 -0.77 -2.11 18.58
C GLY A 38 -0.90 -0.62 18.27
N VAL A 39 -2.08 -0.05 18.57
CA VAL A 39 -2.51 1.32 18.19
C VAL A 39 -1.54 2.43 18.65
N LYS A 40 -0.77 2.23 19.72
CA LYS A 40 0.18 3.21 20.27
C LYS A 40 1.58 3.16 19.65
N THR A 41 1.82 2.27 18.68
CA THR A 41 3.14 2.09 18.08
C THR A 41 3.27 2.84 16.76
N ALA A 42 4.49 3.26 16.41
CA ALA A 42 4.79 4.04 15.20
C ALA A 42 4.65 3.27 13.86
N GLY A 43 4.04 2.07 13.87
CA GLY A 43 3.89 1.22 12.68
C GLY A 43 5.19 0.54 12.23
N VAL A 44 5.16 -0.06 11.04
CA VAL A 44 6.33 -0.69 10.39
C VAL A 44 6.73 0.15 9.18
N ARG A 45 8.02 0.49 9.07
CA ARG A 45 8.55 1.17 7.89
C ARG A 45 8.72 0.17 6.75
N LEU A 46 8.00 0.37 5.66
CA LEU A 46 8.07 -0.50 4.47
C LEU A 46 9.22 -0.11 3.53
N ALA A 47 9.50 1.19 3.39
CA ALA A 47 10.50 1.68 2.45
C ALA A 47 11.26 2.92 2.96
N THR A 48 12.50 3.09 2.48
CA THR A 48 13.30 4.31 2.67
C THR A 48 13.23 5.27 1.49
N LYS A 49 12.67 4.80 0.36
CA LYS A 49 12.53 5.54 -0.89
C LYS A 49 11.34 6.50 -0.82
N GLU A 50 11.40 7.55 -1.62
CA GLU A 50 10.31 8.53 -1.70
C GLU A 50 9.14 7.95 -2.49
N VAL A 51 7.99 7.82 -1.82
CA VAL A 51 6.75 7.24 -2.38
C VAL A 51 5.98 8.31 -3.13
N LYS A 52 5.50 7.95 -4.33
CA LYS A 52 4.58 8.74 -5.15
C LYS A 52 3.13 8.41 -4.81
N SER A 53 2.77 7.12 -4.77
CA SER A 53 1.43 6.64 -4.44
C SER A 53 1.50 5.34 -3.63
N ALA A 54 0.49 5.15 -2.77
CA ALA A 54 0.30 3.93 -2.01
C ALA A 54 -1.15 3.47 -2.16
N ARG A 55 -1.33 2.19 -2.52
CA ARG A 55 -2.64 1.54 -2.67
C ARG A 55 -2.68 0.28 -1.80
N VAL A 56 -3.79 0.09 -1.08
CA VAL A 56 -4.07 -1.16 -0.38
C VAL A 56 -4.90 -2.02 -1.32
N ILE A 57 -4.44 -3.24 -1.55
CA ILE A 57 -5.11 -4.26 -2.35
C ILE A 57 -5.64 -5.28 -1.36
N SER A 58 -6.95 -5.26 -1.13
CA SER A 58 -7.64 -6.30 -0.37
C SER A 58 -7.53 -7.64 -1.10
N ALA A 59 -7.53 -8.74 -0.35
CA ALA A 59 -7.54 -10.09 -0.93
C ALA A 59 -8.86 -10.41 -1.68
N GLN A 60 -9.91 -9.59 -1.52
CA GLN A 60 -11.15 -9.63 -2.30
C GLN A 60 -11.18 -8.46 -3.31
N GLY A 61 -11.53 -8.79 -4.56
CA GLY A 61 -11.41 -7.94 -5.74
C GLY A 61 -12.07 -6.58 -5.63
N ASN A 62 -11.40 -5.57 -6.21
CA ASN A 62 -11.96 -4.25 -6.43
C ASN A 62 -13.02 -4.35 -7.56
N GLY A 63 -14.28 -4.43 -7.17
CA GLY A 63 -15.43 -4.10 -8.02
C GLY A 63 -16.05 -2.82 -7.50
N ASP A 64 -15.40 -1.68 -7.75
CA ASP A 64 -16.02 -0.35 -7.62
C ASP A 64 -16.39 0.10 -9.04
N ASP A 65 -17.51 -0.41 -9.55
CA ASP A 65 -18.15 0.05 -10.78
C ASP A 65 -19.25 1.06 -10.39
N ASP A 66 -18.83 2.32 -10.26
CA ASP A 66 -19.73 3.48 -10.15
C ASP A 66 -19.60 4.31 -11.43
N ASN A 67 -20.49 4.09 -12.42
CA ASN A 67 -21.12 5.20 -13.15
C ASN A 67 -22.44 4.82 -13.86
N ASN A 68 -23.51 5.32 -13.25
CA ASN A 68 -24.81 5.76 -13.78
C ASN A 68 -24.83 6.22 -15.26
N GLY A 69 -25.83 5.76 -16.03
CA GLY A 69 -26.12 6.26 -17.38
C GLY A 69 -27.38 5.68 -18.04
N ASN A 70 -28.55 6.24 -17.66
CA ASN A 70 -29.92 6.16 -18.21
C ASN A 70 -30.88 5.10 -17.64
#